data_AF-A0A2W7MZZ1-F1
#
_entry.id   AF-A0A2W7MZZ1-F1
#
_cell.length_a   1.000
_cell.length_b   1.000
_cell.length_c   1.000
_cell.angle_alpha   90.00
_cell.angle_beta   90.00
_cell.angle_gamma   90.00
#
_symmetry.space_group_name_H-M   'P 1'
#
loop_
_entity.id
_entity.type
_entity.pdbx_description
1 polymer ?
#
loop_
_entity_poly.entity_id
_entity_poly.type
_entity_poly.pdbx_seq_one_letter_code
_entity_poly.pdbx_strand_id
1 'polypeptide(L)'
;MAGTIRESGKTLLVEGNWGYDQFRIGSRSETLVDCSKSTFVQQNDSTKSGGSNYYPVLLDKWKNDFELRGGTINGTISLTDDWSLVYGYQDSSKGGNSAGVFGKDITGHMTISNWTIKQTFDGIRVNVPGATKEDPTHFFTIRRCHIDKARDDAVECDQGQAGLIEDCLFEDVFSGISIGDDNTPSSARTRIVELRGVLLKMAVYSYRGQPTQGPPFKVTRNSPSLLIRDSVIAVAATTDLDLNRLQTAFDNLKSGSSNNYFLNLTDDPLPRDYPTIPSAFRYLQGKAARDHWSTVRNAWLKGGSVSSIPNVAEDTMPGRQPGIHYVLDINPDSGAIRIKTDEAYTATVTVGAKNGLARATSEVTLTIA
;
A
#
# COMPACT_ATOMS: atom_id res chain seq x y z
N MET A 1 32.42 -13.95 1.98
CA MET A 1 32.48 -14.55 3.33
C MET A 1 31.09 -15.04 3.69
N ALA A 2 31.00 -16.23 4.27
CA ALA A 2 29.74 -16.76 4.79
C ALA A 2 29.14 -15.83 5.87
N GLY A 3 27.84 -15.96 6.11
CA GLY A 3 27.14 -15.22 7.15
C GLY A 3 27.78 -15.42 8.54
N THR A 4 27.87 -14.35 9.32
CA THR A 4 28.36 -14.39 10.71
C THR A 4 27.46 -13.55 11.61
N ILE A 5 27.39 -13.93 12.88
CA ILE A 5 26.67 -13.23 13.93
C ILE A 5 27.67 -12.87 15.03
N ARG A 6 27.65 -11.63 15.50
CA ARG A 6 28.48 -11.14 16.61
C ARG A 6 27.68 -10.26 17.55
N GLU A 7 27.94 -10.37 18.84
CA GLU A 7 27.33 -9.51 19.86
C GLU A 7 28.24 -8.33 20.18
N SER A 8 27.65 -7.14 20.32
CA SER A 8 28.35 -5.92 20.70
C SER A 8 27.44 -5.06 21.58
N GLY A 9 27.49 -5.30 22.89
CA GLY A 9 26.61 -4.64 23.86
C GLY A 9 25.15 -5.02 23.62
N LYS A 10 24.27 -4.04 23.41
CA LYS A 10 22.84 -4.26 23.09
C LYS A 10 22.56 -4.47 21.59
N THR A 11 23.60 -4.68 20.80
CA THR A 11 23.51 -4.85 19.34
C THR A 11 23.94 -6.26 18.95
N LEU A 12 23.12 -6.89 18.11
CA LEU A 12 23.49 -8.08 17.38
C LEU A 12 23.89 -7.70 15.96
N LEU A 13 25.15 -7.89 15.61
CA LEU A 13 25.68 -7.64 14.27
C LEU A 13 25.50 -8.91 13.42
N VAL A 14 24.79 -8.77 12.32
CA VAL A 14 24.58 -9.82 11.31
C VAL A 14 25.27 -9.37 10.04
N GLU A 15 26.32 -10.08 9.64
CA GLU A 15 27.22 -9.63 8.56
C GLU A 15 27.50 -10.78 7.58
N GLY A 16 27.83 -10.45 6.34
CA GLY A 16 28.26 -11.41 5.32
C GLY A 16 27.17 -11.84 4.35
N ASN A 17 27.51 -12.76 3.46
CA ASN A 17 26.57 -13.32 2.49
C ASN A 17 25.98 -14.61 3.05
N TRP A 18 24.68 -14.59 3.32
CA TRP A 18 23.90 -15.73 3.80
C TRP A 18 23.38 -16.59 2.65
N GLY A 19 23.35 -16.09 1.41
CA GLY A 19 22.80 -16.83 0.28
C GLY A 19 21.40 -17.34 0.59
N TYR A 20 21.20 -18.65 0.46
CA TYR A 20 19.93 -19.32 0.74
C TYR A 20 19.74 -19.72 2.22
N ASP A 21 20.72 -19.43 3.09
CA ASP A 21 20.58 -19.70 4.51
C ASP A 21 19.61 -18.70 5.13
N GLN A 22 18.71 -19.22 5.98
CA GLN A 22 17.81 -18.41 6.77
C GLN A 22 18.55 -17.85 8.00
N PHE A 23 18.49 -16.53 8.20
CA PHE A 23 18.74 -15.93 9.50
C PHE A 23 17.45 -15.97 10.32
N ARG A 24 17.42 -16.85 11.32
CA ARG A 24 16.31 -16.95 12.27
C ARG A 24 16.78 -16.63 13.67
N ILE A 25 16.02 -15.82 14.37
CA ILE A 25 16.32 -15.45 15.75
C ILE A 25 15.06 -15.35 16.61
N GLY A 26 15.14 -15.91 17.81
CA GLY A 26 14.09 -15.82 18.82
C GLY A 26 14.13 -14.50 19.60
N SER A 27 13.23 -14.32 20.58
CA SER A 27 13.32 -13.19 21.51
C SER A 27 14.68 -13.12 22.22
N ARG A 28 15.25 -11.92 22.29
CA ARG A 28 16.47 -11.66 23.07
C ARG A 28 16.42 -10.33 23.83
N SER A 29 17.51 -10.00 24.53
CA SER A 29 17.66 -8.76 25.31
C SER A 29 18.29 -7.61 24.52
N GLU A 30 18.89 -7.89 23.36
CA GLU A 30 19.37 -6.87 22.43
C GLU A 30 18.19 -6.01 21.96
N THR A 31 18.46 -4.73 21.75
CA THR A 31 17.46 -3.77 21.25
C THR A 31 17.68 -3.42 19.78
N LEU A 32 18.79 -3.89 19.20
CA LEU A 32 19.15 -3.67 17.80
C LEU A 32 19.71 -4.95 17.19
N VAL A 33 19.13 -5.36 16.07
CA VAL A 33 19.69 -6.35 15.14
C VAL A 33 20.14 -5.60 13.89
N ASP A 34 21.45 -5.44 13.72
CA ASP A 34 22.04 -4.70 12.61
C ASP A 34 22.51 -5.66 11.51
N CYS A 35 21.75 -5.66 10.43
CA CYS A 35 21.94 -6.44 9.23
C CYS A 35 22.54 -5.58 8.09
N SER A 36 23.01 -4.35 8.33
CA SER A 36 23.47 -3.40 7.29
C SER A 36 24.58 -3.91 6.38
N LYS A 37 25.34 -4.92 6.81
CA LYS A 37 26.40 -5.57 6.00
C LYS A 37 26.06 -7.01 5.64
N SER A 38 24.78 -7.37 5.67
CA SER A 38 24.30 -8.70 5.32
C SER A 38 23.52 -8.71 4.00
N THR A 39 23.63 -9.82 3.29
CA THR A 39 22.87 -10.09 2.08
C THR A 39 22.26 -11.49 2.15
N PHE A 40 21.03 -11.62 1.68
CA PHE A 40 20.24 -12.86 1.68
C PHE A 40 19.63 -13.09 0.30
N VAL A 41 19.21 -14.32 0.04
CA VAL A 41 18.48 -14.73 -1.17
C VAL A 41 17.16 -15.37 -0.76
N GLN A 42 16.06 -14.87 -1.33
CA GLN A 42 14.74 -15.51 -1.22
C GLN A 42 14.44 -16.33 -2.46
N GLN A 43 13.93 -17.54 -2.26
CA GLN A 43 13.53 -18.45 -3.34
C GLN A 43 12.36 -19.31 -2.86
N ASN A 44 11.29 -19.36 -3.65
CA ASN A 44 10.15 -20.24 -3.36
C ASN A 44 10.22 -21.58 -4.08
N ASP A 45 11.05 -21.68 -5.12
CA ASP A 45 11.22 -22.89 -5.91
C ASP A 45 12.30 -23.79 -5.32
N SER A 46 11.86 -24.84 -4.62
CA SER A 46 12.73 -25.85 -4.02
C SER A 46 13.52 -26.68 -5.04
N THR A 47 13.15 -26.65 -6.32
CA THR A 47 13.84 -27.38 -7.39
C THR A 47 15.05 -26.63 -7.94
N LYS A 48 15.17 -25.32 -7.66
CA LYS A 48 16.31 -24.50 -8.10
C LYS A 48 17.54 -24.70 -7.23
N SER A 49 18.70 -24.39 -7.79
CA SER A 49 19.98 -24.41 -7.08
C SER A 49 19.91 -23.55 -5.82
N GLY A 50 20.34 -24.09 -4.67
CA GLY A 50 20.24 -23.43 -3.37
C GLY A 50 18.98 -23.78 -2.57
N GLY A 51 18.02 -24.49 -3.18
CA GLY A 51 16.76 -24.85 -2.54
C GLY A 51 15.87 -23.64 -2.27
N SER A 52 14.82 -23.86 -1.48
CA SER A 52 13.89 -22.80 -1.08
C SER A 52 14.36 -22.08 0.19
N ASN A 53 14.24 -20.75 0.20
CA ASN A 53 14.36 -19.91 1.39
C ASN A 53 13.15 -18.98 1.46
N TYR A 54 12.09 -19.43 2.12
CA TYR A 54 10.80 -18.72 2.18
C TYR A 54 10.83 -17.49 3.10
N TYR A 55 11.74 -17.48 4.07
CA TYR A 55 11.86 -16.39 5.04
C TYR A 55 13.34 -16.18 5.32
N PRO A 56 14.07 -15.49 4.42
CA PRO A 56 15.51 -15.29 4.61
C PRO A 56 15.84 -14.61 5.94
N VAL A 57 14.96 -13.75 6.42
CA VAL A 57 15.04 -13.11 7.72
C VAL A 57 13.76 -13.37 8.50
N LEU A 58 13.87 -14.15 9.59
CA LEU A 58 12.75 -14.52 10.45
C LEU A 58 13.04 -14.13 11.90
N LEU A 59 12.28 -13.17 12.41
CA LEU A 59 12.27 -12.82 13.83
C LEU A 59 11.09 -13.53 14.48
N ASP A 60 11.33 -14.36 15.48
CA ASP A 60 10.33 -15.29 16.02
C ASP A 60 10.09 -15.03 17.50
N LYS A 61 8.84 -14.71 17.86
CA LYS A 61 8.37 -14.57 19.25
C LYS A 61 9.07 -13.46 20.04
N TRP A 62 9.47 -12.37 19.40
CA TRP A 62 10.22 -11.29 20.05
C TRP A 62 9.33 -10.44 20.97
N LYS A 63 9.72 -10.29 22.24
CA LYS A 63 8.86 -9.68 23.26
C LYS A 63 9.19 -8.24 23.63
N ASN A 64 10.45 -7.84 23.53
CA ASN A 64 10.90 -6.49 23.89
C ASN A 64 10.87 -5.58 22.66
N ASP A 65 10.88 -4.27 22.87
CA ASP A 65 11.05 -3.32 21.76
C ASP A 65 12.42 -3.50 21.11
N PHE A 66 12.45 -3.47 19.78
CA PHE A 66 13.70 -3.64 19.04
C PHE A 66 13.66 -2.97 17.65
N GLU A 67 14.85 -2.78 17.10
CA GLU A 67 15.04 -2.38 15.70
C GLU A 67 15.79 -3.47 14.92
N LEU A 68 15.25 -3.86 13.77
CA LEU A 68 15.94 -4.60 12.72
C LEU A 68 16.40 -3.62 11.64
N ARG A 69 17.70 -3.35 11.59
CA ARG A 69 18.27 -2.30 10.74
C ARG A 69 19.11 -2.86 9.60
N GLY A 70 18.85 -2.39 8.39
CA GLY A 70 19.70 -2.60 7.22
C GLY A 70 19.64 -4.02 6.69
N GLY A 71 20.21 -4.25 5.51
CA GLY A 71 20.28 -5.56 4.89
C GLY A 71 19.71 -5.55 3.48
N THR A 72 20.17 -6.50 2.67
CA THR A 72 19.69 -6.66 1.29
C THR A 72 19.15 -8.07 1.07
N ILE A 73 17.94 -8.15 0.54
CA ILE A 73 17.36 -9.40 0.05
C ILE A 73 17.36 -9.35 -1.47
N ASN A 74 18.08 -10.28 -2.08
CA ASN A 74 18.14 -10.49 -3.52
C ASN A 74 17.30 -11.72 -3.85
N GLY A 75 15.99 -11.54 -3.97
CA GLY A 75 15.09 -12.63 -4.32
C GLY A 75 15.25 -13.09 -5.77
N THR A 76 14.85 -14.33 -6.01
CA THR A 76 14.84 -14.97 -7.34
C THR A 76 13.44 -15.48 -7.70
N ILE A 77 12.41 -14.91 -7.08
CA ILE A 77 11.01 -15.21 -7.34
C ILE A 77 10.70 -14.87 -8.81
N SER A 78 10.05 -15.80 -9.52
CA SER A 78 9.75 -15.58 -10.94
C SER A 78 8.85 -14.36 -11.11
N LEU A 79 9.12 -13.54 -12.13
CA LEU A 79 8.29 -12.37 -12.47
C LEU A 79 7.32 -12.65 -13.63
N THR A 80 7.48 -13.80 -14.31
CA THR A 80 6.71 -14.17 -15.49
C THR A 80 5.78 -15.35 -15.23
N ASP A 81 6.12 -16.23 -14.29
CA ASP A 81 5.24 -17.37 -13.97
C ASP A 81 3.94 -16.90 -13.35
N ASP A 82 2.87 -17.67 -13.53
CA ASP A 82 1.58 -17.38 -12.92
C ASP A 82 1.69 -17.39 -11.39
N TRP A 83 0.96 -16.48 -10.73
CA TRP A 83 0.92 -16.42 -9.27
C TRP A 83 0.61 -17.79 -8.64
N SER A 84 -0.28 -18.60 -9.22
CA SER A 84 -0.61 -19.92 -8.68
C SER A 84 0.57 -20.91 -8.72
N LEU A 85 1.45 -20.79 -9.72
CA LEU A 85 2.69 -21.55 -9.78
C LEU A 85 3.70 -21.02 -8.78
N VAL A 86 3.89 -19.69 -8.71
CA VAL A 86 4.82 -19.06 -7.77
C VAL A 86 4.45 -19.38 -6.31
N TYR A 87 3.16 -19.33 -6.00
CA TYR A 87 2.58 -19.73 -4.72
C TYR A 87 2.70 -21.26 -4.52
N GLY A 88 2.44 -22.04 -5.57
CA GLY A 88 2.43 -23.50 -5.54
C GLY A 88 3.82 -24.17 -5.52
N TYR A 89 4.92 -23.46 -5.79
CA TYR A 89 6.28 -24.03 -5.76
C TYR A 89 6.72 -24.53 -4.39
N GLN A 90 5.97 -24.21 -3.34
CA GLN A 90 6.22 -24.73 -2.01
C GLN A 90 5.81 -26.19 -1.87
N ASP A 91 6.50 -26.92 -0.99
CA ASP A 91 5.99 -28.16 -0.41
C ASP A 91 4.52 -27.95 -0.02
N SER A 92 3.61 -28.77 -0.57
CA SER A 92 2.16 -28.65 -0.38
C SER A 92 1.73 -28.69 1.10
N SER A 93 2.61 -29.12 2.01
CA SER A 93 2.39 -29.08 3.46
C SER A 93 2.62 -27.70 4.12
N LYS A 94 3.27 -26.75 3.43
CA LYS A 94 3.67 -25.44 3.99
C LYS A 94 2.86 -24.26 3.48
N GLY A 95 2.13 -24.42 2.36
CA GLY A 95 1.32 -23.38 1.75
C GLY A 95 2.18 -22.24 1.19
N GLY A 96 1.76 -21.63 0.09
CA GLY A 96 2.60 -20.77 -0.77
C GLY A 96 3.11 -19.44 -0.23
N ASN A 97 3.18 -19.28 1.09
CA ASN A 97 3.44 -18.01 1.73
C ASN A 97 4.92 -17.80 2.09
N SER A 98 5.47 -16.63 1.77
CA SER A 98 6.90 -16.32 1.98
C SER A 98 7.13 -14.82 1.98
N ALA A 99 8.05 -14.33 2.81
CA ALA A 99 8.37 -12.91 2.86
C ALA A 99 9.88 -12.70 2.95
N GLY A 100 10.37 -11.58 2.44
CA GLY A 100 11.77 -11.21 2.60
C GLY A 100 12.14 -11.08 4.08
N VAL A 101 11.37 -10.27 4.81
CA VAL A 101 11.48 -10.12 6.26
C VAL A 101 10.16 -10.52 6.90
N PHE A 102 10.22 -11.42 7.89
CA PHE A 102 9.04 -11.81 8.65
C PHE A 102 9.28 -11.61 10.16
N GLY A 103 8.53 -10.68 10.75
CA GLY A 103 8.32 -10.62 12.19
C GLY A 103 7.16 -11.53 12.57
N LYS A 104 7.46 -12.73 13.05
CA LYS A 104 6.49 -13.73 13.48
C LYS A 104 6.29 -13.68 14.99
N ASP A 105 5.03 -13.72 15.41
CA ASP A 105 4.65 -13.83 16.81
C ASP A 105 5.23 -12.70 17.70
N ILE A 106 5.41 -11.49 17.15
CA ILE A 106 6.07 -10.36 17.82
C ILE A 106 5.12 -9.70 18.81
N THR A 107 5.55 -9.40 20.03
CA THR A 107 4.74 -8.64 21.01
C THR A 107 5.40 -7.34 21.47
N GLY A 108 6.68 -7.12 21.18
CA GLY A 108 7.31 -5.81 21.39
C GLY A 108 7.04 -4.84 20.22
N HIS A 109 7.33 -3.56 20.41
CA HIS A 109 7.37 -2.62 19.28
C HIS A 109 8.51 -3.01 18.33
N MET A 110 8.16 -3.38 17.10
CA MET A 110 9.14 -3.72 16.06
C MET A 110 9.37 -2.55 15.12
N THR A 111 10.63 -2.12 15.02
CA THR A 111 11.06 -1.21 13.95
C THR A 111 11.86 -1.97 12.89
N ILE A 112 11.48 -1.88 11.63
CA ILE A 112 12.26 -2.37 10.48
C ILE A 112 12.72 -1.15 9.70
N SER A 113 14.04 -0.99 9.54
CA SER A 113 14.60 0.23 8.93
C SER A 113 15.68 -0.03 7.89
N ASN A 114 15.76 0.82 6.86
CA ASN A 114 16.86 0.85 5.89
C ASN A 114 17.10 -0.47 5.12
N TRP A 115 16.05 -1.26 4.88
CA TRP A 115 16.13 -2.50 4.11
C TRP A 115 16.00 -2.25 2.61
N THR A 116 16.72 -3.04 1.81
CA THR A 116 16.48 -3.16 0.36
C THR A 116 16.05 -4.59 0.06
N ILE A 117 14.83 -4.77 -0.46
CA ILE A 117 14.24 -6.08 -0.76
C ILE A 117 13.86 -6.09 -2.24
N LYS A 118 14.40 -7.05 -2.99
CA LYS A 118 14.19 -7.14 -4.44
C LYS A 118 13.62 -8.48 -4.83
N GLN A 119 12.72 -8.49 -5.82
CA GLN A 119 12.20 -9.69 -6.49
C GLN A 119 11.74 -10.74 -5.47
N THR A 120 10.85 -10.29 -4.59
CA THR A 120 10.32 -11.06 -3.47
C THR A 120 8.92 -11.58 -3.76
N PHE A 121 8.39 -12.44 -2.90
CA PHE A 121 6.96 -12.73 -2.86
C PHE A 121 6.26 -11.61 -2.07
N ASP A 122 6.23 -11.70 -0.73
CA ASP A 122 5.91 -10.57 0.13
C ASP A 122 7.19 -9.81 0.53
N GLY A 123 7.10 -8.49 0.68
CA GLY A 123 8.23 -7.68 1.13
C GLY A 123 8.50 -7.86 2.63
N ILE A 124 7.66 -7.24 3.45
CA ILE A 124 7.75 -7.29 4.91
C ILE A 124 6.43 -7.82 5.46
N ARG A 125 6.48 -8.92 6.22
CA ARG A 125 5.33 -9.45 6.95
C ARG A 125 5.47 -9.18 8.45
N VAL A 126 4.37 -8.78 9.06
CA VAL A 126 4.24 -8.56 10.50
C VAL A 126 3.09 -9.40 11.04
N ASN A 127 3.39 -10.22 12.04
CA ASN A 127 2.43 -11.00 12.78
C ASN A 127 2.64 -10.77 14.28
N VAL A 128 1.62 -10.21 14.93
CA VAL A 128 1.55 -9.96 16.38
C VAL A 128 0.40 -10.81 16.94
N PRO A 129 0.70 -11.92 17.63
CA PRO A 129 -0.27 -12.89 18.06
C PRO A 129 -1.00 -12.34 19.29
N GLY A 130 -2.31 -12.54 19.33
CA GLY A 130 -3.08 -12.10 20.49
C GLY A 130 -3.04 -10.60 20.73
N ALA A 131 -2.93 -9.77 19.66
CA ALA A 131 -3.26 -8.36 19.71
C ALA A 131 -4.72 -8.20 20.16
N THR A 132 -4.95 -8.27 21.46
CA THR A 132 -6.26 -8.20 22.10
C THR A 132 -6.86 -6.82 21.81
N LYS A 133 -8.17 -6.72 22.06
CA LYS A 133 -9.04 -5.58 21.74
C LYS A 133 -8.56 -4.21 22.23
N GLU A 134 -7.56 -4.14 23.10
CA GLU A 134 -7.38 -3.02 24.02
C GLU A 134 -5.96 -2.45 24.11
N ASP A 135 -4.99 -3.02 23.38
CA ASP A 135 -3.62 -2.50 23.45
C ASP A 135 -3.22 -1.67 22.22
N PRO A 136 -3.41 -0.33 22.25
CA PRO A 136 -2.95 0.57 21.20
C PRO A 136 -1.42 0.71 21.14
N THR A 137 -0.66 0.06 22.03
CA THR A 137 0.81 0.19 22.10
C THR A 137 1.54 -0.81 21.21
N HIS A 138 0.89 -1.88 20.75
CA HIS A 138 1.49 -2.81 19.79
C HIS A 138 1.48 -2.20 18.38
N PHE A 139 2.58 -1.54 18.08
CA PHE A 139 2.79 -0.77 16.86
C PHE A 139 4.02 -1.32 16.14
N PHE A 140 3.94 -1.48 14.83
CA PHE A 140 5.13 -1.67 14.01
C PHE A 140 5.56 -0.34 13.38
N THR A 141 6.85 -0.20 13.10
CA THR A 141 7.37 0.90 12.30
C THR A 141 8.20 0.34 11.15
N ILE A 142 7.84 0.65 9.92
CA ILE A 142 8.63 0.34 8.73
C ILE A 142 9.10 1.66 8.16
N ARG A 143 10.42 1.86 8.08
CA ARG A 143 10.98 3.16 7.66
C ARG A 143 12.15 3.06 6.72
N ARG A 144 12.21 3.95 5.73
CA ARG A 144 13.30 4.01 4.75
C ARG A 144 13.61 2.66 4.09
N CYS A 145 12.58 1.87 3.84
CA CYS A 145 12.71 0.58 3.16
C CYS A 145 12.44 0.76 1.66
N HIS A 146 13.23 0.07 0.85
CA HIS A 146 13.03 -0.06 -0.59
C HIS A 146 12.59 -1.48 -0.90
N ILE A 147 11.39 -1.64 -1.47
CA ILE A 147 10.87 -2.92 -1.94
C ILE A 147 10.64 -2.79 -3.44
N ASP A 148 11.33 -3.61 -4.23
CA ASP A 148 11.27 -3.62 -5.69
C ASP A 148 10.79 -5.00 -6.15
N LYS A 149 9.74 -5.05 -6.96
CA LYS A 149 9.20 -6.27 -7.57
C LYS A 149 8.73 -7.33 -6.56
N ALA A 150 7.77 -6.96 -5.71
CA ALA A 150 7.04 -7.93 -4.89
C ALA A 150 5.94 -8.61 -5.71
N ARG A 151 5.87 -9.95 -5.68
CA ARG A 151 4.88 -10.75 -6.41
C ARG A 151 3.55 -10.94 -5.68
N ASP A 152 3.49 -10.56 -4.42
CA ASP A 152 2.24 -10.44 -3.66
C ASP A 152 2.22 -9.11 -2.90
N ASP A 153 2.31 -9.07 -1.56
CA ASP A 153 2.18 -7.83 -0.79
C ASP A 153 3.52 -7.10 -0.54
N ALA A 154 3.56 -5.77 -0.68
CA ALA A 154 4.74 -4.99 -0.27
C ALA A 154 4.94 -5.04 1.25
N VAL A 155 3.84 -4.82 1.98
CA VAL A 155 3.76 -4.97 3.44
C VAL A 155 2.50 -5.73 3.79
N GLU A 156 2.63 -6.74 4.63
CA GLU A 156 1.50 -7.53 5.11
C GLU A 156 1.38 -7.54 6.64
N CYS A 157 0.15 -7.32 7.09
CA CYS A 157 -0.28 -7.28 8.47
C CYS A 157 -1.74 -7.79 8.58
N ASP A 158 -1.94 -9.07 8.29
CA ASP A 158 -3.28 -9.69 8.20
C ASP A 158 -4.08 -9.71 9.51
N GLN A 159 -3.45 -9.43 10.65
CA GLN A 159 -4.13 -9.38 11.95
C GLN A 159 -4.59 -7.96 12.32
N GLY A 160 -4.38 -6.98 11.44
CA GLY A 160 -4.90 -5.61 11.57
C GLY A 160 -4.32 -4.86 12.77
N GLN A 161 -3.01 -4.91 12.98
CA GLN A 161 -2.34 -4.09 13.99
C GLN A 161 -2.24 -2.62 13.54
N ALA A 162 -2.06 -1.73 14.52
CA ALA A 162 -1.66 -0.35 14.23
C ALA A 162 -0.19 -0.32 13.79
N GLY A 163 0.19 0.67 12.99
CA GLY A 163 1.58 0.81 12.55
C GLY A 163 1.86 2.11 11.82
N LEU A 164 3.15 2.40 11.64
CA LEU A 164 3.66 3.50 10.83
C LEU A 164 4.51 2.94 9.70
N ILE A 165 4.23 3.38 8.49
CA ILE A 165 5.07 3.16 7.32
C ILE A 165 5.52 4.53 6.84
N GLU A 166 6.82 4.82 6.96
CA GLU A 166 7.36 6.15 6.67
C GLU A 166 8.55 6.16 5.73
N ASP A 167 8.61 7.16 4.85
CA ASP A 167 9.73 7.39 3.93
C ASP A 167 10.14 6.13 3.14
N CYS A 168 9.19 5.32 2.69
CA CYS A 168 9.45 4.06 1.98
C CYS A 168 9.22 4.20 0.48
N LEU A 169 10.01 3.47 -0.31
CA LEU A 169 9.82 3.28 -1.75
C LEU A 169 9.40 1.83 -2.01
N PHE A 170 8.16 1.63 -2.39
CA PHE A 170 7.62 0.36 -2.86
C PHE A 170 7.34 0.51 -4.35
N GLU A 171 8.12 -0.15 -5.18
CA GLU A 171 7.98 -0.07 -6.63
C GLU A 171 7.81 -1.43 -7.28
N ASP A 172 6.97 -1.45 -8.32
CA ASP A 172 6.63 -2.64 -9.08
C ASP A 172 6.05 -3.78 -8.22
N VAL A 173 5.22 -3.45 -7.23
CA VAL A 173 4.59 -4.44 -6.34
C VAL A 173 3.24 -4.91 -6.89
N PHE A 174 2.92 -6.19 -6.76
CA PHE A 174 1.64 -6.73 -7.21
C PHE A 174 0.48 -6.18 -6.37
N SER A 175 0.57 -6.31 -5.04
CA SER A 175 -0.35 -5.77 -4.05
C SER A 175 0.42 -4.89 -3.09
N GLY A 176 -0.19 -3.79 -2.63
CA GLY A 176 0.51 -2.76 -1.89
C GLY A 176 0.58 -3.10 -0.41
N ILE A 177 -0.29 -2.47 0.37
CA ILE A 177 -0.34 -2.61 1.82
C ILE A 177 -1.53 -3.49 2.21
N SER A 178 -1.26 -4.69 2.70
CA SER A 178 -2.25 -5.59 3.28
C SER A 178 -2.33 -5.40 4.78
N ILE A 179 -3.47 -4.92 5.28
CA ILE A 179 -3.70 -4.64 6.72
C ILE A 179 -5.00 -5.26 7.19
N GLY A 180 -5.17 -6.54 6.90
CA GLY A 180 -6.27 -7.34 7.39
C GLY A 180 -6.85 -8.26 6.32
N ASP A 181 -7.42 -9.35 6.81
CA ASP A 181 -8.09 -10.39 6.06
C ASP A 181 -9.52 -10.61 6.60
N ASP A 182 -10.14 -11.72 6.20
CA ASP A 182 -11.48 -12.12 6.66
C ASP A 182 -11.50 -12.56 8.13
N ASN A 183 -10.35 -12.87 8.72
CA ASN A 183 -10.19 -13.26 10.12
C ASN A 183 -9.83 -12.07 11.02
N THR A 184 -9.63 -10.88 10.46
CA THR A 184 -9.29 -9.68 11.21
C THR A 184 -10.41 -9.34 12.21
N PRO A 185 -10.07 -9.18 13.50
CA PRO A 185 -11.06 -8.92 14.54
C PRO A 185 -11.74 -7.57 14.30
N SER A 186 -13.04 -7.47 14.59
CA SER A 186 -13.82 -6.24 14.40
C SER A 186 -13.29 -5.02 15.15
N SER A 187 -12.55 -5.24 16.25
CA SER A 187 -11.86 -4.18 16.99
C SER A 187 -10.68 -3.57 16.27
N ALA A 188 -10.14 -4.21 15.23
CA ALA A 188 -9.04 -3.63 14.48
C ALA A 188 -9.44 -2.32 13.77
N ARG A 189 -10.73 -2.12 13.47
CA ARG A 189 -11.25 -0.88 12.83
C ARG A 189 -10.94 0.41 13.58
N THR A 190 -10.78 0.36 14.90
CA THR A 190 -10.47 1.54 15.71
C THR A 190 -8.98 1.88 15.68
N ARG A 191 -8.13 0.96 15.20
CA ARG A 191 -6.70 1.15 15.03
C ARG A 191 -6.42 1.96 13.77
N ILE A 192 -5.20 2.49 13.70
CA ILE A 192 -4.74 3.32 12.58
C ILE A 192 -3.42 2.74 12.07
N VAL A 193 -3.34 2.57 10.75
CA VAL A 193 -2.07 2.43 10.05
C VAL A 193 -1.79 3.75 9.35
N GLU A 194 -0.72 4.43 9.78
CA GLU A 194 -0.27 5.69 9.20
C GLU A 194 0.76 5.43 8.09
N LEU A 195 0.53 6.04 6.94
CA LEU A 195 1.49 6.10 5.85
C LEU A 195 1.94 7.56 5.73
N ARG A 196 3.24 7.80 5.84
CA ARG A 196 3.81 9.14 5.75
C ARG A 196 5.01 9.16 4.82
N GLY A 197 4.93 9.88 3.71
CA GLY A 197 6.05 9.88 2.77
C GLY A 197 6.25 8.52 2.09
N VAL A 198 5.18 7.81 1.73
CA VAL A 198 5.28 6.52 1.04
C VAL A 198 5.13 6.71 -0.46
N LEU A 199 6.09 6.20 -1.24
CA LEU A 199 5.96 6.05 -2.68
C LEU A 199 5.58 4.61 -2.99
N LEU A 200 4.34 4.38 -3.45
CA LEU A 200 3.82 3.06 -3.79
C LEU A 200 3.47 3.01 -5.27
N LYS A 201 4.20 2.23 -6.08
CA LYS A 201 3.87 1.94 -7.48
C LYS A 201 3.55 0.48 -7.67
N MET A 202 2.33 0.25 -8.13
CA MET A 202 1.82 -1.06 -8.49
C MET A 202 2.44 -1.54 -9.80
N ALA A 203 2.46 -2.86 -10.00
CA ALA A 203 2.79 -3.49 -11.28
C ALA A 203 1.84 -4.62 -11.63
N VAL A 204 1.73 -4.85 -12.94
CA VAL A 204 0.95 -5.94 -13.52
C VAL A 204 1.81 -7.21 -13.56
N TYR A 205 1.26 -8.30 -13.03
CA TYR A 205 1.83 -9.65 -13.09
C TYR A 205 0.77 -10.66 -13.52
N SER A 206 1.17 -11.86 -13.93
CA SER A 206 0.23 -12.95 -14.17
C SER A 206 -0.36 -13.45 -12.85
N TYR A 207 -1.67 -13.40 -12.73
CA TYR A 207 -2.45 -13.90 -11.60
C TYR A 207 -3.61 -14.77 -12.10
N ARG A 208 -3.55 -16.07 -11.83
CA ARG A 208 -4.58 -17.05 -12.22
C ARG A 208 -4.89 -17.01 -13.73
N GLY A 209 -3.83 -16.92 -14.53
CA GLY A 209 -3.87 -16.95 -15.98
C GLY A 209 -4.21 -15.61 -16.65
N GLN A 210 -4.33 -14.52 -15.89
CA GLN A 210 -4.60 -13.19 -16.43
C GLN A 210 -3.56 -12.17 -15.95
N PRO A 211 -3.11 -11.25 -16.83
CA PRO A 211 -2.29 -10.12 -16.41
C PRO A 211 -3.16 -9.14 -15.62
N THR A 212 -2.83 -8.90 -14.35
CA THR A 212 -3.52 -7.92 -13.51
C THR A 212 -2.57 -7.39 -12.44
N GLN A 213 -3.02 -6.39 -11.68
CA GLN A 213 -2.40 -5.96 -10.44
C GLN A 213 -3.37 -6.17 -9.26
N GLY A 214 -2.82 -6.37 -8.07
CA GLY A 214 -3.57 -6.29 -6.83
C GLY A 214 -3.97 -4.85 -6.47
N PRO A 215 -4.76 -4.69 -5.39
CA PRO A 215 -5.12 -3.37 -4.90
C PRO A 215 -3.89 -2.70 -4.23
N PRO A 216 -3.77 -1.36 -4.30
CA PRO A 216 -2.76 -0.63 -3.51
C PRO A 216 -2.95 -0.82 -1.99
N PHE A 217 -4.20 -1.07 -1.57
CA PHE A 217 -4.57 -1.34 -0.20
C PHE A 217 -5.44 -2.58 -0.16
N LYS A 218 -4.92 -3.66 0.40
CA LYS A 218 -5.64 -4.90 0.62
C LYS A 218 -6.26 -4.84 2.02
N VAL A 219 -7.52 -4.42 2.03
CA VAL A 219 -8.29 -4.18 3.24
C VAL A 219 -9.60 -4.95 3.19
N THR A 220 -10.12 -5.29 4.36
CA THR A 220 -11.49 -5.78 4.53
C THR A 220 -12.28 -4.78 5.38
N ARG A 221 -13.56 -5.08 5.59
CA ARG A 221 -14.43 -4.22 6.41
C ARG A 221 -13.89 -4.04 7.83
N ASN A 222 -13.15 -5.01 8.37
CA ASN A 222 -12.61 -4.98 9.73
C ASN A 222 -11.20 -4.40 9.85
N SER A 223 -10.53 -4.13 8.73
CA SER A 223 -9.18 -3.57 8.71
C SER A 223 -9.07 -2.26 9.50
N PRO A 224 -7.87 -1.93 10.02
CA PRO A 224 -7.57 -0.61 10.56
C PRO A 224 -7.94 0.52 9.60
N SER A 225 -8.22 1.70 10.18
CA SER A 225 -8.34 2.92 9.40
C SER A 225 -6.99 3.31 8.81
N LEU A 226 -7.01 3.97 7.65
CA LEU A 226 -5.82 4.49 7.00
C LEU A 226 -5.65 5.98 7.27
N LEU A 227 -4.44 6.41 7.62
CA LEU A 227 -4.09 7.81 7.73
C LEU A 227 -2.91 8.07 6.80
N ILE A 228 -3.15 8.72 5.67
CA ILE A 228 -2.16 8.82 4.59
C ILE A 228 -1.75 10.28 4.40
N ARG A 229 -0.45 10.55 4.50
CA ARG A 229 0.12 11.89 4.36
C ARG A 229 1.33 11.90 3.46
N ASP A 230 1.46 12.97 2.67
CA ASP A 230 2.65 13.24 1.87
C ASP A 230 3.05 12.03 1.02
N SER A 231 2.09 11.25 0.53
CA SER A 231 2.35 9.96 -0.11
C SER A 231 1.88 9.93 -1.56
N VAL A 232 2.52 9.11 -2.38
CA VAL A 232 2.21 8.93 -3.79
C VAL A 232 1.83 7.49 -4.04
N ILE A 233 0.60 7.27 -4.50
CA ILE A 233 0.06 5.95 -4.83
C ILE A 233 -0.15 5.90 -6.33
N ALA A 234 0.54 5.00 -7.03
CA ALA A 234 0.56 4.91 -8.47
C ALA A 234 0.08 3.54 -8.96
N VAL A 235 -0.97 3.52 -9.78
CA VAL A 235 -1.51 2.31 -10.41
C VAL A 235 -0.99 2.16 -11.84
N ALA A 236 -0.71 0.92 -12.25
CA ALA A 236 -0.13 0.58 -13.55
C ALA A 236 -1.15 0.00 -14.54
N ALA A 237 -2.32 -0.41 -14.07
CA ALA A 237 -3.46 -0.81 -14.87
C ALA A 237 -4.74 -0.20 -14.32
N THR A 238 -5.71 0.03 -15.20
CA THR A 238 -7.01 0.62 -14.87
C THR A 238 -8.15 -0.40 -14.95
N THR A 239 -7.91 -1.56 -15.56
CA THR A 239 -8.83 -2.70 -15.61
C THR A 239 -8.40 -3.78 -14.62
N ASP A 240 -9.35 -4.64 -14.23
CA ASP A 240 -9.12 -5.84 -13.40
C ASP A 240 -8.57 -5.59 -11.99
N LEU A 241 -8.71 -4.34 -11.51
CA LEU A 241 -8.49 -3.96 -10.13
C LEU A 241 -9.61 -4.48 -9.24
N ASP A 242 -9.28 -4.89 -8.02
CA ASP A 242 -10.28 -5.11 -6.96
C ASP A 242 -10.82 -3.76 -6.47
N LEU A 243 -11.74 -3.18 -7.24
CA LEU A 243 -12.34 -1.87 -6.98
C LEU A 243 -13.11 -1.85 -5.65
N ASN A 244 -13.59 -3.00 -5.17
CA ASN A 244 -14.28 -3.09 -3.88
C ASN A 244 -13.31 -2.87 -2.71
N ARG A 245 -12.12 -3.46 -2.77
CA ARG A 245 -11.07 -3.22 -1.77
C ARG A 245 -10.56 -1.80 -1.84
N LEU A 246 -10.41 -1.23 -3.03
CA LEU A 246 -10.02 0.17 -3.17
C LEU A 246 -11.08 1.13 -2.59
N GLN A 247 -12.37 0.90 -2.87
CA GLN A 247 -13.46 1.68 -2.27
C GLN A 247 -13.44 1.54 -0.75
N THR A 248 -13.27 0.32 -0.23
CA THR A 248 -13.17 0.07 1.22
C THR A 248 -11.98 0.82 1.83
N ALA A 249 -10.84 0.88 1.14
CA ALA A 249 -9.68 1.64 1.60
C ALA A 249 -9.96 3.14 1.65
N PHE A 250 -10.64 3.68 0.63
CA PHE A 250 -11.06 5.08 0.59
C PHE A 250 -12.07 5.41 1.68
N ASP A 251 -13.04 4.53 1.94
CA ASP A 251 -14.02 4.68 3.03
C ASP A 251 -13.36 4.63 4.41
N ASN A 252 -12.24 3.92 4.54
CA ASN A 252 -11.47 3.79 5.77
C ASN A 252 -10.45 4.92 6.00
N LEU A 253 -10.39 5.93 5.12
CA LEU A 253 -9.48 7.06 5.31
C LEU A 253 -9.90 7.96 6.47
N LYS A 254 -8.93 8.28 7.33
CA LYS A 254 -9.09 9.29 8.37
C LYS A 254 -9.07 10.70 7.77
N SER A 255 -9.84 11.61 8.36
CA SER A 255 -9.92 13.03 7.98
C SER A 255 -8.60 13.79 8.04
N GLY A 256 -7.61 13.28 8.78
CA GLY A 256 -6.26 13.84 8.83
C GLY A 256 -5.36 13.48 7.64
N SER A 257 -5.87 12.73 6.66
CA SER A 257 -5.13 12.37 5.44
C SER A 257 -5.06 13.57 4.49
N SER A 258 -3.88 13.89 3.97
CA SER A 258 -3.67 15.10 3.17
C SER A 258 -2.38 15.06 2.35
N ASN A 259 -2.28 15.96 1.37
CA ASN A 259 -1.10 16.15 0.53
C ASN A 259 -0.62 14.87 -0.19
N ASN A 260 -1.56 14.05 -0.63
CA ASN A 260 -1.25 12.81 -1.34
C ASN A 260 -1.45 12.98 -2.85
N TYR A 261 -0.83 12.09 -3.63
CA TYR A 261 -1.09 11.94 -5.06
C TYR A 261 -1.62 10.54 -5.37
N PHE A 262 -2.65 10.47 -6.20
CA PHE A 262 -3.11 9.24 -6.83
C PHE A 262 -2.78 9.31 -8.32
N LEU A 263 -1.87 8.46 -8.78
CA LEU A 263 -1.34 8.49 -10.14
C LEU A 263 -1.90 7.31 -10.95
N ASN A 264 -2.64 7.61 -12.01
CA ASN A 264 -2.88 6.64 -13.06
C ASN A 264 -1.73 6.71 -14.08
N LEU A 265 -0.86 5.70 -14.09
CA LEU A 265 0.33 5.73 -14.96
C LEU A 265 -0.01 5.45 -16.44
N THR A 266 -1.23 4.99 -16.73
CA THR A 266 -1.71 4.75 -18.09
C THR A 266 -2.18 6.04 -18.75
N ASP A 267 -2.22 6.06 -20.08
CA ASP A 267 -2.83 7.17 -20.83
C ASP A 267 -4.36 7.04 -20.89
N ASP A 268 -4.88 5.85 -20.63
CA ASP A 268 -6.32 5.56 -20.60
C ASP A 268 -6.99 6.14 -19.35
N PRO A 269 -8.22 6.67 -19.46
CA PRO A 269 -8.97 7.14 -18.30
C PRO A 269 -9.31 5.99 -17.35
N LEU A 270 -9.52 6.33 -16.08
CA LEU A 270 -10.11 5.39 -15.13
C LEU A 270 -11.51 4.98 -15.61
N PRO A 271 -11.92 3.70 -15.43
CA PRO A 271 -13.27 3.24 -15.73
C PRO A 271 -14.35 4.08 -15.04
N ARG A 272 -15.57 4.09 -15.60
CA ARG A 272 -16.69 4.87 -15.04
C ARG A 272 -17.12 4.39 -13.65
N ASP A 273 -16.91 3.11 -13.36
CA ASP A 273 -17.21 2.45 -12.09
C ASP A 273 -16.03 2.51 -11.10
N TYR A 274 -14.96 3.24 -11.43
CA TYR A 274 -13.84 3.43 -10.53
C TYR A 274 -14.27 4.22 -9.27
N PRO A 275 -13.83 3.82 -8.06
CA PRO A 275 -14.10 4.54 -6.83
C PRO A 275 -13.75 6.03 -6.92
N THR A 276 -14.60 6.89 -6.37
CA THR A 276 -14.31 8.33 -6.35
C THR A 276 -13.03 8.58 -5.55
N ILE A 277 -12.03 9.20 -6.19
CA ILE A 277 -10.76 9.51 -5.54
C ILE A 277 -11.02 10.53 -4.43
N PRO A 278 -10.64 10.24 -3.17
CA PRO A 278 -10.87 11.13 -2.04
C PRO A 278 -10.13 12.46 -2.19
N SER A 279 -10.71 13.55 -1.67
CA SER A 279 -10.12 14.90 -1.73
C SER A 279 -8.76 15.03 -1.05
N ALA A 280 -8.36 14.06 -0.22
CA ALA A 280 -7.02 13.94 0.34
C ALA A 280 -5.93 13.66 -0.72
N PHE A 281 -6.33 13.32 -1.95
CA PHE A 281 -5.44 13.00 -3.07
C PHE A 281 -5.62 14.00 -4.22
N ARG A 282 -4.49 14.41 -4.81
CA ARG A 282 -4.45 15.01 -6.14
C ARG A 282 -4.33 13.91 -7.17
N TYR A 283 -5.19 13.94 -8.19
CA TYR A 283 -5.17 12.96 -9.27
C TYR A 283 -4.29 13.42 -10.43
N LEU A 284 -3.41 12.56 -10.93
CA LEU A 284 -2.67 12.76 -12.18
C LEU A 284 -2.84 11.53 -13.08
N GLN A 285 -2.78 11.73 -14.40
CA GLN A 285 -2.86 10.66 -15.39
C GLN A 285 -1.73 10.76 -16.43
N GLY A 286 -1.43 9.63 -17.07
CA GLY A 286 -0.64 9.56 -18.29
C GLY A 286 0.76 10.14 -18.10
N LYS A 287 1.17 11.00 -19.03
CA LYS A 287 2.51 11.60 -18.98
C LYS A 287 2.76 12.37 -17.69
N ALA A 288 1.80 13.18 -17.22
CA ALA A 288 1.97 13.96 -15.99
C ALA A 288 2.17 13.05 -14.76
N ALA A 289 1.41 11.96 -14.68
CA ALA A 289 1.59 10.94 -13.64
C ALA A 289 2.98 10.29 -13.71
N ARG A 290 3.43 9.87 -14.90
CA ARG A 290 4.76 9.24 -15.09
C ARG A 290 5.92 10.19 -14.77
N ASP A 291 5.81 11.46 -15.18
CA ASP A 291 6.81 12.49 -14.88
C ASP A 291 6.89 12.78 -13.37
N HIS A 292 5.73 12.90 -12.71
CA HIS A 292 5.66 13.13 -11.27
C HIS A 292 6.28 11.94 -10.51
N TRP A 293 5.87 10.71 -10.83
CA TRP A 293 6.45 9.49 -10.24
C TRP A 293 7.98 9.45 -10.41
N SER A 294 8.47 9.68 -11.63
CA SER A 294 9.90 9.65 -11.92
C SER A 294 10.67 10.69 -11.11
N THR A 295 10.09 11.88 -10.93
CA THR A 295 10.70 12.96 -10.14
C THR A 295 10.84 12.59 -8.68
N VAL A 296 9.73 12.19 -8.03
CA VAL A 296 9.73 11.88 -6.59
C VAL A 296 10.53 10.62 -6.27
N ARG A 297 10.47 9.60 -7.14
CA ARG A 297 11.28 8.38 -7.03
C ARG A 297 12.77 8.70 -7.09
N ASN A 298 13.20 9.49 -8.08
CA ASN A 298 14.60 9.84 -8.24
C ASN A 298 15.12 10.72 -7.09
N ALA A 299 14.27 11.56 -6.50
CA ALA A 299 14.61 12.31 -5.30
C ALA A 299 14.84 11.38 -4.10
N TRP A 300 13.95 10.41 -3.90
CA TRP A 300 14.09 9.41 -2.82
C TRP A 300 15.38 8.58 -2.97
N LEU A 301 15.66 8.08 -4.17
CA LEU A 301 16.87 7.30 -4.46
C LEU A 301 18.18 8.09 -4.26
N LYS A 302 18.13 9.43 -4.29
CA LYS A 302 19.27 10.31 -3.97
C LYS A 302 19.40 10.61 -2.48
N GLY A 303 18.61 9.96 -1.62
CA GLY A 303 18.59 10.17 -0.18
C GLY A 303 17.66 11.31 0.28
N GLY A 304 16.79 11.82 -0.59
CA GLY A 304 15.73 12.74 -0.21
C GLY A 304 14.64 12.05 0.62
N SER A 305 13.97 12.78 1.51
CA SER A 305 12.71 12.33 2.12
C SER A 305 11.55 12.69 1.20
N VAL A 306 10.51 11.86 1.21
CA VAL A 306 9.28 12.10 0.46
C VAL A 306 8.52 13.32 1.02
N SER A 307 8.80 13.75 2.26
CA SER A 307 8.30 15.03 2.81
C SER A 307 8.72 16.28 2.01
N SER A 308 9.60 16.12 1.01
CA SER A 308 10.01 17.17 0.08
C SER A 308 9.34 17.09 -1.31
N ILE A 309 8.24 16.33 -1.48
CA ILE A 309 7.50 16.24 -2.75
C ILE A 309 7.20 17.66 -3.27
N PRO A 310 7.72 18.04 -4.45
CA PRO A 310 7.37 19.30 -5.05
C PRO A 310 5.87 19.33 -5.36
N ASN A 311 5.17 20.37 -4.91
CA ASN A 311 3.83 20.65 -5.41
C ASN A 311 3.93 20.89 -6.92
N VAL A 312 3.29 20.05 -7.72
CA VAL A 312 3.06 20.37 -9.12
C VAL A 312 2.09 21.55 -9.13
N ALA A 313 2.45 22.65 -9.77
CA ALA A 313 1.56 23.80 -9.89
C ALA A 313 0.24 23.35 -10.53
N GLU A 314 -0.89 23.71 -9.91
CA GLU A 314 -2.24 23.29 -10.32
C GLU A 314 -2.54 23.58 -11.80
N ASP A 315 -1.87 24.58 -12.38
CA ASP A 315 -2.04 25.08 -13.75
C ASP A 315 -1.56 24.14 -14.88
N THR A 316 -1.03 22.96 -14.57
CA THR A 316 -0.44 22.07 -15.60
C THR A 316 -1.13 20.72 -15.74
N MET A 317 -2.35 20.53 -15.21
CA MET A 317 -3.08 19.26 -15.33
C MET A 317 -3.95 19.20 -16.60
N PRO A 318 -3.54 18.49 -17.68
CA PRO A 318 -4.45 18.15 -18.76
C PRO A 318 -5.32 16.98 -18.31
N GLY A 319 -6.63 17.14 -18.29
CA GLY A 319 -7.55 16.03 -18.01
C GLY A 319 -8.04 15.91 -16.57
N ARG A 320 -8.16 17.02 -15.83
CA ARG A 320 -9.28 17.11 -14.88
C ARG A 320 -10.54 16.94 -15.75
N GLN A 321 -11.09 15.72 -15.84
CA GLN A 321 -12.52 15.65 -16.10
C GLN A 321 -13.11 16.36 -14.88
N PRO A 322 -13.78 17.51 -15.06
CA PRO A 322 -14.46 18.14 -13.96
C PRO A 322 -15.47 17.10 -13.47
N GLY A 323 -15.21 16.50 -12.31
CA GLY A 323 -16.32 16.07 -11.48
C GLY A 323 -17.11 17.35 -11.26
N ILE A 324 -18.26 17.47 -11.93
CA ILE A 324 -19.01 18.71 -11.90
C ILE A 324 -19.47 18.89 -10.46
N HIS A 325 -18.85 19.84 -9.75
CA HIS A 325 -19.27 20.23 -8.43
C HIS A 325 -20.52 21.10 -8.58
N TYR A 326 -21.70 20.49 -8.45
CA TYR A 326 -22.94 21.23 -8.30
C TYR A 326 -23.17 21.48 -6.81
N VAL A 327 -23.20 22.74 -6.39
CA VAL A 327 -23.82 23.10 -5.10
C VAL A 327 -25.29 23.32 -5.37
N LEU A 328 -26.13 22.43 -4.84
CA LEU A 328 -27.58 22.53 -4.91
C LEU A 328 -28.09 23.27 -3.66
N ASP A 329 -28.41 24.55 -3.82
CA ASP A 329 -29.08 25.34 -2.79
C ASP A 329 -30.59 25.27 -3.01
N ILE A 330 -31.31 24.61 -2.11
CA ILE A 330 -32.78 24.58 -2.11
C ILE A 330 -33.27 25.60 -1.08
N ASN A 331 -33.94 26.65 -1.54
CA ASN A 331 -34.64 27.56 -0.64
C ASN A 331 -35.94 26.87 -0.14
N PRO A 332 -36.05 26.57 1.16
CA PRO A 332 -37.15 25.76 1.69
C PRO A 332 -38.49 26.49 1.66
N ASP A 333 -38.50 27.82 1.64
CA ASP A 333 -39.73 28.63 1.71
C ASP A 333 -40.35 28.89 0.34
N SER A 334 -39.54 28.84 -0.73
CA SER A 334 -39.95 29.13 -2.11
C SER A 334 -39.83 27.96 -3.08
N GLY A 335 -39.16 26.87 -2.67
CA GLY A 335 -38.84 25.74 -3.55
C GLY A 335 -37.82 26.07 -4.65
N ALA A 336 -37.23 27.26 -4.63
CA ALA A 336 -36.26 27.68 -5.63
C ALA A 336 -34.96 26.86 -5.50
N ILE A 337 -34.53 26.26 -6.61
CA ILE A 337 -33.27 25.53 -6.72
C ILE A 337 -32.24 26.47 -7.37
N ARG A 338 -31.12 26.71 -6.69
CA ARG A 338 -29.96 27.39 -7.27
C ARG A 338 -28.85 26.39 -7.46
N ILE A 339 -28.31 26.34 -8.68
CA ILE A 339 -27.16 25.52 -9.03
C ILE A 339 -26.02 26.50 -9.27
N LYS A 340 -24.94 26.38 -8.50
CA LYS A 340 -23.68 27.10 -8.78
C LYS A 340 -22.72 26.14 -9.46
N THR A 341 -22.11 26.60 -10.56
CA THR A 341 -21.05 25.91 -11.29
C THR A 341 -19.93 26.91 -11.59
N ASP A 342 -18.70 26.40 -11.72
CA ASP A 342 -17.51 27.23 -11.97
C ASP A 342 -17.28 27.49 -13.47
N GLU A 343 -18.03 26.82 -14.35
CA GLU A 343 -17.98 26.99 -15.81
C GLU A 343 -19.40 26.90 -16.41
N ALA A 344 -19.56 27.43 -17.63
CA ALA A 344 -20.82 27.44 -18.37
C ALA A 344 -21.14 26.05 -18.95
N TYR A 345 -22.27 25.48 -18.56
CA TYR A 345 -22.75 24.19 -19.06
C TYR A 345 -24.26 24.19 -19.33
N THR A 346 -24.69 23.37 -20.28
CA THR A 346 -26.11 23.04 -20.46
C THR A 346 -26.44 21.83 -19.59
N ALA A 347 -27.34 21.99 -18.62
CA ALA A 347 -27.83 20.90 -17.78
C ALA A 347 -29.34 20.72 -17.96
N THR A 348 -29.80 19.47 -18.04
CA THR A 348 -31.23 19.12 -18.01
C THR A 348 -31.58 18.63 -16.61
N VAL A 349 -32.41 19.39 -15.89
CA VAL A 349 -32.89 19.00 -14.55
C VAL A 349 -34.24 18.32 -14.68
N THR A 350 -34.37 17.07 -14.22
CA THR A 350 -35.66 16.37 -14.13
C THR A 350 -36.11 16.32 -12.67
N VAL A 351 -37.19 17.02 -12.33
CA VAL A 351 -37.78 16.99 -10.99
C VAL A 351 -38.93 15.98 -10.97
N GLY A 352 -38.77 14.89 -10.22
CA GLY A 352 -39.83 13.91 -9.99
C GLY A 352 -40.55 14.16 -8.67
N ALA A 353 -41.86 14.47 -8.70
CA ALA A 353 -42.66 14.52 -7.48
C ALA A 353 -42.95 13.09 -6.98
N LYS A 354 -42.58 12.80 -5.72
CA LYS A 354 -43.03 11.59 -5.03
C LYS A 354 -44.29 11.95 -4.24
N ASN A 355 -45.46 11.65 -4.83
CA ASN A 355 -46.77 11.38 -4.22
C ASN A 355 -47.92 11.87 -5.14
N GLY A 356 -48.43 10.96 -5.98
CA GLY A 356 -49.84 10.94 -6.42
C GLY A 356 -50.44 12.10 -7.23
N LEU A 357 -49.73 13.19 -7.49
CA LEU A 357 -50.23 14.32 -8.29
C LEU A 357 -49.48 14.42 -9.62
N ALA A 358 -50.22 14.77 -10.67
CA ALA A 358 -49.84 14.67 -12.09
C ALA A 358 -48.41 15.13 -12.41
N ARG A 359 -47.72 14.36 -13.25
CA ARG A 359 -46.40 14.72 -13.79
C ARG A 359 -46.52 15.98 -14.64
N ALA A 360 -46.07 17.11 -14.11
CA ALA A 360 -45.69 18.25 -14.93
C ALA A 360 -44.20 18.10 -15.27
N THR A 361 -43.89 17.70 -16.50
CA THR A 361 -42.53 17.82 -17.05
C THR A 361 -42.40 19.22 -17.65
N SER A 362 -41.59 20.05 -17.02
CA SER A 362 -41.18 21.34 -17.57
C SER A 362 -39.71 21.24 -17.94
N GLU A 363 -39.36 21.45 -19.20
CA GLU A 363 -37.97 21.67 -19.60
C GLU A 363 -37.57 23.08 -19.19
N VAL A 364 -36.63 23.19 -18.25
CA VAL A 364 -35.98 24.45 -17.92
C VAL A 364 -34.61 24.45 -18.59
N THR A 365 -34.46 25.21 -19.67
CA THR A 365 -33.16 25.45 -20.29
C THR A 365 -32.51 26.64 -19.60
N LEU A 366 -31.49 26.37 -18.79
CA LEU A 366 -30.64 27.41 -18.19
C LEU A 366 -29.49 27.70 -19.15
N THR A 367 -29.47 28.92 -19.69
CA THR A 367 -28.29 29.48 -20.34
C THR A 367 -27.66 30.43 -19.34
N ILE A 368 -26.50 30.06 -18.79
CA ILE A 368 -25.73 30.92 -17.89
C ILE A 368 -24.65 31.59 -18.73
N ALA A 369 -24.70 32.92 -18.80
CA ALA A 369 -23.77 33.75 -19.55
C ALA A 369 -22.47 34.01 -18.78
#